data_AF-A0A3Q7IWF3-F1
#
_entry.id   AF-A0A3Q7IWF3-F1
#
_cell.length_a   1.000
_cell.length_b   1.000
_cell.length_c   1.000
_cell.angle_alpha   90.00
_cell.angle_beta   90.00
_cell.angle_gamma   90.00
#
_symmetry.space_group_name_H-M   'P 1'
#
loop_
_entity.id
_entity.type
_entity.pdbx_description
1 polymer ?
#
loop_
_entity_poly.entity_id
_entity_poly.type
_entity_poly.pdbx_seq_one_letter_code
_entity_poly.pdbx_strand_id
1 'polypeptide(L)' 'CGSRSFHLQKSCCSAFVYPAASKRKYNWSVKAIRRKTTGTGCMRYLPNVPHRFKTNFREGTEVAPWKKGVACP' A
#
# COMPACT_ATOMS: atom_id res chain seq x y z
N CYS A 1 -5.90 -2.52 -13.84
CA CYS A 1 -4.88 -1.46 -13.74
C CYS A 1 -5.43 -0.04 -13.92
N GLY A 2 -6.74 0.14 -14.16
CA GLY A 2 -7.33 1.48 -14.34
C GLY A 2 -6.95 2.19 -15.65
N SER A 3 -6.07 1.60 -16.46
CA SER A 3 -5.68 2.14 -17.76
C SER A 3 -6.48 1.49 -18.89
N ARG A 4 -6.74 2.26 -19.96
CA ARG A 4 -7.33 1.77 -21.21
C ARG A 4 -6.30 0.93 -21.98
N SER A 5 -6.09 -0.29 -21.53
CA SER A 5 -5.06 -1.22 -22.05
C SER A 5 -5.57 -2.64 -22.20
N PHE A 6 -6.89 -2.85 -22.05
CA PHE A 6 -7.51 -4.16 -22.23
C PHE A 6 -7.81 -4.39 -23.71
N HIS A 7 -7.30 -5.49 -24.26
CA HIS A 7 -7.57 -5.89 -25.62
C HIS A 7 -8.81 -6.78 -25.66
N LEU A 8 -9.88 -6.33 -26.33
CA LEU A 8 -11.19 -7.01 -26.32
C LEU A 8 -11.14 -8.40 -26.97
N GLN A 9 -10.63 -8.52 -28.20
CA GLN A 9 -10.63 -9.81 -28.91
C GLN A 9 -9.76 -10.88 -28.25
N LYS A 10 -8.67 -10.47 -27.59
CA LYS A 10 -7.70 -11.37 -26.96
C LYS A 10 -7.92 -11.51 -25.46
N SER A 11 -8.95 -10.84 -24.94
CA SER A 11 -9.30 -10.80 -23.51
C SER A 11 -8.09 -10.62 -22.58
N CYS A 12 -7.14 -9.78 -22.96
CA CYS A 12 -5.86 -9.66 -22.26
C CYS A 12 -5.42 -8.20 -22.12
N CYS A 13 -5.00 -7.83 -20.91
CA CYS A 13 -4.49 -6.50 -20.63
C CYS A 13 -3.01 -6.35 -21.02
N SER A 14 -2.67 -5.43 -21.92
CA SER A 14 -1.26 -5.18 -22.29
C SER A 14 -0.43 -4.58 -21.15
N ALA A 15 -1.06 -3.90 -20.19
CA ALA A 15 -0.36 -3.24 -19.09
C ALA A 15 -0.04 -4.18 -17.92
N PHE A 16 -0.95 -5.08 -17.54
CA PHE A 16 -0.81 -5.94 -16.36
C PHE A 16 -1.04 -7.42 -16.64
N VAL A 17 -1.45 -7.78 -17.85
CA VAL A 17 -1.74 -9.15 -18.30
C VAL A 17 -2.90 -9.80 -17.54
N TYR A 18 -3.82 -9.00 -16.98
CA TYR A 18 -5.13 -9.50 -16.56
C TYR A 18 -5.76 -10.31 -17.71
N PRO A 19 -6.20 -11.57 -17.50
CA PRO A 19 -6.52 -12.23 -16.22
C PRO A 19 -5.40 -13.00 -15.49
N ALA A 20 -4.15 -12.96 -15.93
CA ALA A 20 -3.06 -13.68 -15.28
C ALA A 20 -2.84 -13.27 -13.81
N ALA A 21 -2.41 -14.24 -12.99
CA ALA A 21 -2.15 -14.03 -11.56
C ALA A 21 -0.95 -13.09 -11.30
N SER A 22 0.06 -13.15 -12.17
CA SER A 22 1.26 -12.31 -12.04
C SER A 22 1.14 -11.02 -12.85
N LYS A 23 1.73 -9.95 -12.31
CA LYS A 23 1.80 -8.65 -12.99
C LYS A 23 2.88 -8.69 -14.07
N ARG A 24 2.57 -8.23 -15.28
CA ARG A 24 3.57 -8.03 -16.35
C ARG A 24 4.69 -7.08 -15.93
N LYS A 25 5.93 -7.56 -16.00
CA LYS A 25 7.17 -6.81 -15.82
C LYS A 25 8.16 -7.23 -16.89
N TYR A 26 8.82 -6.27 -17.51
CA TYR A 26 9.92 -6.51 -18.43
C TYR A 26 11.11 -5.66 -18.05
N ASN A 27 12.28 -6.28 -17.92
CA ASN A 27 13.48 -5.62 -17.40
C ASN A 27 13.98 -4.49 -18.31
N TRP A 28 13.69 -4.57 -19.61
CA TRP A 28 14.01 -3.50 -20.56
C TRP A 28 13.13 -2.24 -20.39
N SER A 29 12.02 -2.30 -19.67
CA SER A 29 11.10 -1.18 -19.48
C SER A 29 11.18 -0.58 -18.06
N VAL A 30 12.34 0.00 -17.71
CA VAL A 30 12.62 0.55 -16.38
C VAL A 30 11.57 1.58 -15.94
N LYS A 31 11.15 2.48 -16.85
CA LYS A 31 10.13 3.52 -16.56
C LYS A 31 8.76 2.91 -16.25
N ALA A 32 8.39 1.83 -16.94
CA ALA A 32 7.11 1.16 -16.70
C ALA A 32 7.12 0.42 -15.35
N ILE A 33 8.25 -0.17 -14.96
CA ILE A 33 8.46 -0.74 -13.63
C ILE A 33 8.25 0.37 -12.59
N ARG A 34 9.01 1.48 -12.67
CA ARG A 34 8.97 2.59 -11.69
C ARG A 34 7.56 3.14 -11.46
N ARG A 35 6.74 3.30 -12.51
CA ARG A 35 5.35 3.81 -12.39
C ARG A 35 4.43 2.87 -11.61
N LYS A 36 4.73 1.57 -11.61
CA LYS A 36 3.89 0.51 -11.02
C LYS A 36 4.45 -0.09 -9.74
N THR A 37 5.69 0.25 -9.37
CA THR A 37 6.35 -0.23 -8.16
C THR A 37 5.54 0.16 -6.92
N THR A 38 5.49 -0.74 -5.94
CA THR A 38 4.94 -0.46 -4.61
C THR A 38 5.63 0.79 -4.04
N GLY A 39 4.87 1.79 -3.61
CA GLY A 39 5.44 3.10 -3.24
C GLY A 39 4.72 4.29 -3.86
N THR A 40 4.13 4.13 -5.04
CA THR A 40 3.61 5.26 -5.83
C THR A 40 2.15 5.64 -5.52
N GLY A 41 1.41 4.78 -4.82
CA GLY A 41 -0.01 5.00 -4.50
C GLY A 41 -0.25 5.23 -3.00
N CYS A 42 -1.52 5.29 -2.59
CA CYS A 42 -1.91 5.60 -1.20
C CYS A 42 -1.34 4.65 -0.13
N MET A 43 -0.90 3.45 -0.52
CA MET A 43 -0.33 2.45 0.39
C MET A 43 -1.08 2.35 1.73
N ARG A 44 -2.38 2.00 1.74
CA ARG A 44 -3.20 2.11 2.97
C ARG A 44 -2.64 1.37 4.20
N TYR A 45 -1.91 0.27 3.99
CA TYR A 45 -1.40 -0.58 5.06
C TYR A 45 0.11 -0.43 5.30
N LEU A 46 0.91 -0.42 4.23
CA LEU A 46 2.37 -0.53 4.29
C LEU A 46 3.11 0.55 5.12
N PRO A 47 2.69 1.83 5.19
CA PRO A 47 3.33 2.87 6.01
C PRO A 47 2.98 2.74 7.49
N ASN A 48 1.80 2.21 7.81
CA ASN A 48 1.35 2.01 9.19
C ASN A 48 2.11 0.85 9.86
N VAL A 49 2.47 -0.18 9.11
CA VAL A 49 3.24 -1.33 9.60
C VAL A 49 4.57 -0.93 10.27
N PRO A 50 5.51 -0.24 9.59
CA PRO A 50 6.76 0.18 10.21
C PRO A 50 6.55 1.20 11.34
N HIS A 51 5.49 2.02 11.27
CA HIS A 51 5.13 2.91 12.38
C HIS A 51 4.79 2.12 13.66
N ARG A 52 4.02 1.04 13.53
CA ARG A 52 3.67 0.15 14.66
C ARG A 52 4.88 -0.62 15.18
N PHE A 53 5.76 -1.08 14.28
CA PHE A 53 7.00 -1.75 14.67
C PHE A 53 7.90 -0.83 15.50
N LYS A 54 7.99 0.48 15.19
CA LYS A 54 8.75 1.44 16.01
C LYS A 54 8.24 1.56 17.45
N THR A 55 6.94 1.35 17.65
CA THR A 55 6.32 1.38 18.99
C THR A 55 6.17 0.00 19.61
N ASN A 56 6.83 -1.04 19.06
CA ASN A 56 6.68 -2.44 19.47
C ASN A 56 5.20 -2.87 19.60
N PHE A 57 4.37 -2.44 18.64
CA PHE A 57 2.92 -2.68 18.64
C PHE A 57 2.17 -2.16 19.88
N ARG A 58 2.81 -1.32 20.71
CA ARG A 58 2.31 -0.83 22.01
C ARG A 58 2.06 -1.96 23.01
N GLU A 59 2.74 -3.08 22.84
CA GLU A 59 2.74 -4.19 23.80
C GLU A 59 3.57 -3.79 25.04
N GLY A 60 3.06 -4.08 26.24
CA GLY A 60 3.77 -3.83 27.50
C GLY A 60 3.65 -2.42 28.11
N THR A 61 2.92 -1.50 27.47
CA THR A 61 2.54 -0.22 28.10
C THR A 61 1.23 -0.37 28.88
N GLU A 62 1.28 -0.42 30.21
CA GLU A 62 0.12 -0.08 31.04
C GLU A 62 -0.19 1.40 30.84
N VAL A 63 -1.38 1.71 30.35
CA VAL A 63 -1.84 3.10 30.25
C VAL A 63 -1.86 3.69 31.65
N ALA A 64 -1.04 4.72 31.90
CA ALA A 64 -1.10 5.47 33.14
C ALA A 64 -2.55 5.94 33.36
N PRO A 65 -3.12 5.78 34.57
CA PRO A 65 -4.51 6.12 34.83
C PRO A 65 -4.75 7.59 34.50
N TRP A 66 -5.73 7.84 33.63
CA TRP A 66 -6.12 9.19 33.22
C TRP A 66 -6.56 10.00 34.45
N LYS A 67 -5.77 10.99 34.85
CA LYS A 67 -6.16 11.97 35.87
C LYS A 67 -7.22 12.88 35.25
N LYS A 68 -8.48 12.78 35.69
CA LYS A 68 -9.50 13.80 35.40
C LYS A 68 -8.99 15.14 35.94
N GLY A 69 -8.69 16.08 35.05
CA GLY A 69 -8.41 17.46 35.44
C GLY A 69 -9.64 18.02 36.14
N VAL A 70 -9.43 18.64 37.31
CA VAL A 70 -10.48 19.43 37.96
C VAL A 70 -10.87 20.53 36.99
N ALA A 71 -12.17 20.71 36.74
CA ALA A 71 -12.66 21.78 35.89
C ALA A 71 -12.11 23.13 36.39
N CYS A 72 -11.59 23.94 35.45
CA CYS A 72 -11.25 25.33 35.74
C CYS A 72 -12.56 26.08 36.08
N PRO A 73 -12.59 26.92 37.12
CA PRO A 73 -13.78 27.71 37.46
C PRO A 73 -14.24 28.60 36.31
#